data_AF-A0A6G1KAN3-F1
#
_entry.id   AF-A0A6G1KAN3-F1
#
_cell.length_a   1.000
_cell.length_b   1.000
_cell.length_c   1.000
_cell.angle_alpha   90.00
_cell.angle_beta   90.00
_cell.angle_gamma   90.00
#
_symmetry.space_group_name_H-M   'P 1'
#
loop_
_entity.id
_entity.type
_entity.pdbx_description
1 polymer ?
#
loop_
_entity_poly.entity_id
_entity_poly.type
_entity_poly.pdbx_seq_one_letter_code
_entity_poly.pdbx_strand_id
1 'polypeptide(L)' 'MAALFPGSVVLKQDAVGHGTMAATSECSTKYMTNFMETGKLPPLNTTCQVPENNPFLQSVPAGKRGLTLRRTMGMAV' A
#
# COMPACT_ATOMS: atom_id res chain seq x y z
N MET A 1 -16.81 -5.33 17.49
CA MET A 1 -16.35 -4.49 18.61
C MET A 1 -16.98 -3.10 18.58
N ALA A 2 -16.69 -2.22 17.62
CA ALA A 2 -17.19 -0.82 17.65
C ALA A 2 -18.71 -0.66 17.85
N ALA A 3 -19.54 -1.52 17.24
CA ALA A 3 -21.00 -1.48 17.42
C ALA A 3 -21.48 -1.70 18.87
N LEU A 4 -20.64 -2.27 19.74
CA LEU A 4 -20.93 -2.47 21.16
C LEU A 4 -20.56 -1.27 22.04
N PHE A 5 -19.85 -0.28 21.48
CA PHE A 5 -19.35 0.90 22.21
C PHE A 5 -19.85 2.18 21.53
N PRO A 6 -21.01 2.73 21.95
CA PRO A 6 -21.59 3.94 21.36
C PRO A 6 -20.58 5.09 21.28
N GLY A 7 -20.54 5.77 20.14
CA GLY A 7 -19.57 6.83 19.86
C GLY A 7 -18.21 6.36 19.34
N SER A 8 -17.92 5.05 19.35
CA SER A 8 -16.71 4.51 18.72
C SER A 8 -16.87 4.38 17.20
N VAL A 9 -15.77 4.53 16.46
CA VAL A 9 -15.71 4.29 15.01
C VAL A 9 -14.60 3.30 14.67
N VAL A 10 -14.68 2.69 13.48
CA VAL A 10 -13.65 1.75 12.99
C VAL A 10 -12.69 2.48 12.07
N LEU A 11 -11.38 2.35 12.36
CA LEU A 11 -10.30 2.65 11.42
C LEU A 11 -9.85 1.33 10.77
N LYS A 12 -10.06 1.18 9.47
CA LYS A 12 -9.62 -0.01 8.73
C LYS A 12 -8.21 0.22 8.19
N GLN A 13 -7.27 -0.67 8.48
CA GLN A 13 -5.99 -0.77 7.76
C GLN A 13 -6.11 -1.87 6.71
N ASP A 14 -5.97 -1.52 5.44
CA ASP A 14 -6.06 -2.46 4.33
C ASP A 14 -4.66 -3.03 4.06
N ALA A 15 -4.31 -4.09 4.78
CA ALA A 15 -3.00 -4.73 4.71
C ALA A 15 -3.11 -6.23 4.97
N VAL A 16 -2.11 -6.98 4.48
CA VAL A 16 -1.95 -8.40 4.80
C VAL A 16 -1.17 -8.54 6.11
N GLY A 17 -1.68 -9.35 7.04
CA GLY A 17 -1.02 -9.69 8.31
C GLY A 17 -1.93 -9.54 9.53
N HIS A 18 -1.36 -9.65 10.74
CA HIS A 18 -2.11 -9.54 12.00
C HIS A 18 -1.74 -8.27 12.78
N GLY A 19 -2.74 -7.45 13.07
CA GLY A 19 -2.58 -6.21 13.82
C GLY A 19 -2.12 -5.02 12.98
N THR A 20 -2.04 -3.86 13.63
CA THR A 20 -1.68 -2.59 12.97
C THR A 20 -0.21 -2.50 12.61
N MET A 21 0.66 -3.23 13.31
CA MET A 21 2.10 -3.26 13.06
C MET A 21 2.52 -4.15 11.87
N ALA A 22 1.58 -4.92 11.30
CA ALA A 22 1.87 -5.82 10.19
C ALA A 22 2.39 -5.09 8.94
N ALA A 23 2.02 -3.81 8.78
CA ALA A 23 2.54 -2.99 7.71
C ALA A 23 2.56 -1.50 8.11
N THR A 24 3.55 -0.78 7.59
CA THR A 24 3.72 0.65 7.86
C THR A 24 2.74 1.48 7.05
N SER A 25 1.89 2.26 7.71
CA SER A 25 0.96 3.19 7.08
C SER A 25 0.97 4.53 7.78
N GLU A 26 1.41 5.58 7.09
CA GLU A 26 1.35 6.95 7.62
C GLU A 26 -0.08 7.39 7.94
N CYS A 27 -1.05 6.92 7.13
CA CYS A 27 -2.47 7.16 7.37
C CYS A 27 -2.93 6.60 8.72
N SER A 28 -2.61 5.33 9.01
CA SER A 28 -2.98 4.69 10.28
C SER A 28 -2.32 5.40 11.46
N THR A 29 -1.02 5.68 11.37
CA THR A 29 -0.25 6.36 12.41
C THR A 29 -0.82 7.74 12.71
N LYS A 30 -1.15 8.53 11.67
CA LYS A 30 -1.70 9.88 11.84
C LYS A 30 -3.02 9.88 12.62
N TYR A 31 -3.95 8.99 12.28
CA TYR A 31 -5.23 8.91 13.00
C TYR A 31 -5.06 8.37 14.41
N MET A 32 -4.18 7.40 14.62
CA MET A 32 -3.87 6.88 15.94
C MET A 32 -3.30 7.98 16.84
N THR A 33 -2.27 8.70 16.38
CA THR A 33 -1.63 9.79 17.13
C THR A 33 -2.63 10.90 17.44
N ASN A 34 -3.39 11.38 16.45
CA ASN A 34 -4.37 12.43 16.67
C ASN A 34 -5.46 12.02 17.67
N PHE A 35 -5.89 10.75 17.65
CA PHE A 35 -6.83 10.24 18.65
C PHE A 35 -6.21 10.23 20.05
N MET A 36 -4.96 9.77 20.21
CA MET A 36 -4.29 9.74 21.51
C MET A 36 -4.02 11.13 22.07
N GLU A 37 -3.71 12.11 21.22
CA GLU A 37 -3.41 13.48 21.62
C GLU A 37 -4.66 14.31 21.92
N THR A 38 -5.73 14.13 21.13
CA THR A 38 -6.88 15.05 21.14
C THR A 38 -8.21 14.39 21.44
N GLY A 39 -8.28 13.05 21.46
CA GLY A 39 -9.53 12.29 21.53
C GLY A 39 -10.37 12.34 20.26
N LYS A 40 -9.92 13.02 19.18
CA LYS A 40 -10.68 13.14 17.93
C LYS A 40 -10.66 11.83 17.16
N LEU A 41 -11.85 11.37 16.81
CA LEU A 41 -12.06 10.16 16.03
C LEU A 41 -11.85 10.41 14.53
N PRO A 42 -11.42 9.39 13.77
CA PRO A 42 -11.41 9.46 12.32
C PRO A 42 -12.83 9.59 11.75
N PRO A 43 -12.98 10.06 10.50
CA PRO A 43 -14.25 10.00 9.80
C PRO A 43 -14.82 8.58 9.72
N LEU A 44 -16.14 8.47 9.58
CA LEU A 44 -16.79 7.18 9.37
C LEU A 44 -16.26 6.50 8.11
N ASN A 45 -16.09 5.18 8.18
CA ASN A 45 -15.61 4.33 7.09
C ASN A 45 -14.20 4.68 6.59
N THR A 46 -13.36 5.29 7.44
CA THR A 46 -11.97 5.57 7.08
C THR A 46 -11.20 4.28 6.85
N THR A 47 -10.62 4.15 5.65
CA THR A 47 -9.74 3.05 5.27
C THR A 47 -8.36 3.60 4.90
N CYS A 48 -7.35 3.15 5.63
CA CYS A 48 -5.96 3.46 5.35
C CYS A 48 -5.37 2.38 4.45
N GLN A 49 -5.02 2.79 3.24
CA GLN A 49 -4.28 1.95 2.31
C GLN A 49 -2.83 1.85 2.75
N VAL A 50 -2.22 0.71 2.48
CA VAL A 50 -0.82 0.46 2.74
C VAL A 50 -0.12 0.24 1.40
N PRO A 51 1.06 0.84 1.18
CA PRO A 51 1.83 0.53 -0.02
C PRO A 51 2.07 -0.98 -0.09
N GLU A 52 1.69 -1.56 -1.21
CA GLU A 52 1.85 -2.97 -1.48
C GLU A 52 3.36 -3.24 -1.61
N ASN A 53 3.98 -3.77 -0.55
CA ASN A 53 5.36 -4.27 -0.60
C ASN A 53 5.38 -5.56 -1.40
N ASN A 54 5.10 -5.48 -2.70
CA ASN A 54 5.28 -6.59 -3.60
C ASN A 54 6.75 -6.60 -4.05
N PRO A 55 7.56 -7.56 -3.56
CA PRO A 55 8.99 -7.61 -3.89
C PRO A 55 9.26 -7.84 -5.39
N PHE A 56 8.23 -8.16 -6.17
CA PHE A 56 8.32 -8.41 -7.61
C PHE A 56 7.81 -7.25 -8.47
N LEU A 57 7.13 -6.24 -7.90
CA LEU A 57 6.63 -5.06 -8.62
C LEU A 57 7.55 -3.84 -8.44
N GLN A 58 8.86 -4.05 -8.47
CA GLN A 58 9.78 -2.91 -8.60
C GLN A 58 9.53 -2.24 -9.94
N SER A 59 9.20 -0.94 -9.93
CA SER A 59 9.03 -0.16 -11.15
C SER A 59 10.34 -0.18 -11.93
N VAL A 60 10.39 -0.92 -13.04
CA VAL A 60 11.48 -0.82 -14.00
C VAL A 60 11.41 0.60 -14.58
N PRO A 61 12.41 1.48 -14.35
CA PRO A 61 12.42 2.76 -15.03
C PRO A 61 12.35 2.48 -16.53
N ALA A 62 11.58 3.28 -17.28
CA ALA A 62 11.41 3.15 -18.71
C ALA A 62 12.71 3.49 -19.48
N GLY A 63 13.79 2.78 -19.20
CA GLY A 63 14.97 2.72 -20.04
C GLY A 63 14.61 1.92 -21.27
N LYS A 64 14.75 2.55 -22.44
CA LYS A 64 14.50 1.95 -23.76
C LYS A 64 15.27 0.63 -23.86
N ARG A 65 14.60 -0.50 -23.59
CA ARG A 65 15.15 -1.84 -23.83
C ARG A 65 15.15 -2.07 -25.33
N GLY A 66 16.23 -1.59 -25.98
CA GLY A 66 16.49 -1.83 -27.39
C GLY A 66 16.78 -3.31 -27.59
N LEU A 67 15.75 -4.09 -27.88
CA LEU A 67 15.92 -5.44 -28.40
C LEU A 67 16.28 -5.31 -29.88
N THR A 68 17.58 -5.13 -30.17
CA THR A 68 18.05 -5.13 -31.55
C THR A 68 17.92 -6.54 -32.08
N LEU A 69 16.87 -6.79 -32.87
CA LEU A 69 16.66 -8.03 -33.59
C LEU A 69 17.88 -8.25 -34.51
N ARG A 70 18.77 -9.18 -34.14
CA ARG A 70 19.86 -9.61 -35.03
C ARG A 70 19.23 -10.33 -36.22
N ARG A 71 19.05 -9.59 -37.32
CA ARG A 71 18.71 -10.15 -38.62
C ARG A 71 19.87 -11.07 -39.03
N THR A 72 19.67 -12.37 -38.92
CA THR A 72 20.56 -13.38 -39.48
C THR A 72 20.61 -13.15 -40.99
N MET A 73 21.74 -12.62 -41.47
CA MET A 73 21.99 -12.46 -42.90
C MET A 73 22.24 -13.87 -43.45
N GLY A 74 21.34 -14.34 -44.32
CA GLY A 74 21.45 -15.64 -44.96
C GLY A 74 22.74 -15.74 -45.79
N MET A 75 23.43 -16.88 -45.63
CA MET A 75 24.46 -17.35 -46.54
C MET A 75 23.83 -17.51 -47.93
N ALA A 76 24.25 -16.69 -48.88
CA ALA A 76 24.06 -16.99 -50.30
C ALA A 76 25.21 -17.91 -50.75
N VAL A 77 24.80 -18.98 -51.43
CA VAL A 77 25.59 -20.06 -52.05
C VAL A 77 26.69 -19.53 -52.96
#